data_AF-A0A9D5TJC9-F1
#
_entry.id   AF-A0A9D5TJC9-F1
#
_cell.length_a   1.000
_cell.length_b   1.000
_cell.length_c   1.000
_cell.angle_alpha   90.00
_cell.angle_beta   90.00
_cell.angle_gamma   90.00
#
_symmetry.space_group_name_H-M   'P 1'
#
loop_
_entity.id
_entity.type
_entity.pdbx_description
1 polymer ?
#
loop_
_entity_poly.entity_id
_entity_poly.type
_entity_poly.pdbx_seq_one_letter_code
_entity_poly.pdbx_strand_id
1 'polypeptide(L)'
;MKTLFKEFGSSWVRFSEYEWRSTADGTMFLKPTETAQPSIYNPMDNYEQIVLDAITIGRMGAQKKSDYKIQKAIRKFAVNYGLLGLMAALPTTPNFMDYKAVYLPKNHFIREEAMSTEDYLNLFFPFEKPDVVKHGTNSMWSVHDDRTMMALAMTMVDQPLAVNMSFQREYSERYDWLKEQFIDIAFTYLTSVLYYADYDRLPPEQRQMLQQGIAAFGGIAPTYRIALREKPTIVWDFHSLILIIQIMFSFMLTDDETPITYCKNCLTPFVPQKPGEIFCSPKCEEMYKSKKNNTNDK
;
A
#
# COMPACT_ATOMS: atom_id res chain seq x y z
N MET A 1 -4.32 -6.08 -18.16
CA MET A 1 -3.33 -5.44 -17.26
C MET A 1 -1.90 -5.38 -17.83
N LYS A 2 -1.32 -6.50 -18.29
CA LYS A 2 0.10 -6.59 -18.73
C LYS A 2 0.52 -5.60 -19.84
N THR A 3 -0.40 -5.18 -20.70
CA THR A 3 -0.13 -4.20 -21.77
C THR A 3 -0.07 -2.75 -21.28
N LEU A 4 -0.84 -2.41 -20.24
CA LEU A 4 -0.93 -1.04 -19.73
C LEU A 4 0.32 -0.67 -18.91
N PHE A 5 0.81 -1.58 -18.07
CA PHE A 5 1.99 -1.38 -17.21
C PHE A 5 3.26 -1.99 -17.78
N LYS A 6 3.36 -2.08 -19.11
CA LYS A 6 4.52 -2.67 -19.79
C LYS A 6 5.82 -1.93 -19.44
N GLU A 7 5.76 -0.60 -19.35
CA GLU A 7 6.87 0.23 -18.90
C GLU A 7 6.58 0.75 -17.49
N PHE A 8 7.19 0.08 -16.51
CA PHE A 8 7.13 0.48 -15.12
C PHE A 8 8.44 1.15 -14.72
N GLY A 9 8.37 2.43 -14.34
CA GLY A 9 9.52 3.27 -14.06
C GLY A 9 10.04 3.18 -12.62
N SER A 10 9.31 2.50 -11.74
CA SER A 10 9.62 2.49 -10.31
C SER A 10 10.25 1.18 -9.85
N SER A 11 11.22 1.30 -8.95
CA SER A 11 11.65 0.20 -8.10
C SER A 11 11.27 0.52 -6.66
N TRP A 12 11.14 -0.51 -5.84
CA TRP A 12 10.83 -0.35 -4.42
C TRP A 12 11.87 -1.04 -3.55
N VAL A 13 12.01 -0.56 -2.31
CA VAL A 13 12.98 -1.09 -1.36
C VAL A 13 12.24 -1.79 -0.24
N ARG A 14 12.72 -2.99 0.08
CA ARG A 14 12.34 -3.72 1.29
C ARG A 14 13.59 -4.08 2.07
N PHE A 15 13.45 -4.20 3.38
CA PHE A 15 14.52 -4.62 4.27
C PHE A 15 14.30 -6.05 4.76
N SER A 16 15.39 -6.77 5.04
CA SER A 16 15.34 -8.15 5.54
C SER A 16 14.63 -8.28 6.90
N GLU A 17 14.60 -7.20 7.68
CA GLU A 17 13.96 -7.17 8.99
C GLU A 17 13.43 -5.77 9.34
N TYR A 18 12.31 -5.75 10.04
CA TYR A 18 11.68 -4.55 10.62
C TYR A 18 11.40 -4.76 12.10
N GLU A 19 11.27 -3.67 12.85
CA GLU A 19 10.90 -3.64 14.25
C GLU A 19 9.81 -2.61 14.53
N TRP A 20 9.01 -2.88 15.57
CA TRP A 20 8.09 -1.92 16.14
C TRP A 20 8.81 -1.12 17.21
N ARG A 21 8.77 0.21 17.11
CA ARG A 21 9.36 1.12 18.10
C ARG A 21 8.34 2.17 18.51
N SER A 22 8.29 2.48 19.79
CA SER A 22 7.41 3.52 20.33
C SER A 22 8.17 4.80 20.63
N THR A 23 7.55 5.93 20.35
CA THR A 23 7.96 7.25 20.85
C THR A 23 7.56 7.43 22.32
N ALA A 24 8.03 8.50 22.96
CA ALA A 24 7.80 8.77 24.39
C ALA A 24 6.31 8.96 24.74
N ASP A 25 5.49 9.42 23.78
CA ASP A 25 4.04 9.58 23.89
C ASP A 25 3.26 8.26 23.66
N GLY A 26 3.96 7.16 23.38
CA GLY A 26 3.37 5.85 23.11
C GLY A 26 2.95 5.61 21.66
N THR A 27 3.13 6.59 20.76
CA THR A 27 2.88 6.38 19.32
C THR A 27 3.85 5.34 18.78
N MET A 28 3.35 4.36 18.02
CA MET A 28 4.10 3.19 17.59
C MET A 28 4.37 3.26 16.09
N PHE A 29 5.61 2.94 15.70
CA PHE A 29 6.10 3.04 14.33
C PHE A 29 6.76 1.73 13.91
N LEU A 30 6.64 1.39 12.63
CA LEU A 30 7.39 0.32 11.98
C LEU A 30 8.60 0.93 11.26
N LYS A 31 9.80 0.40 11.51
CA LYS A 31 11.03 0.81 10.80
C LYS A 31 11.96 -0.37 10.55
N PRO A 32 12.90 -0.27 9.60
CA PRO A 32 13.98 -1.24 9.46
C PRO A 32 14.81 -1.36 10.75
N THR A 33 15.30 -2.57 11.06
CA THR A 33 16.29 -2.73 12.14
C THR A 33 17.65 -2.19 11.70
N GLU A 34 18.52 -1.89 12.67
CA GLU A 34 19.86 -1.34 12.41
C GLU A 34 20.69 -2.21 11.46
N THR A 35 20.56 -3.54 11.57
CA THR A 35 21.36 -4.50 10.79
C THR A 35 20.64 -5.04 9.54
N ALA A 36 19.41 -4.60 9.28
CA ALA A 36 18.62 -5.11 8.16
C ALA A 36 19.30 -4.83 6.81
N GLN A 37 19.22 -5.75 5.86
CA GLN A 37 19.78 -5.54 4.53
C GLN A 37 18.71 -5.05 3.56
N PRO A 38 18.93 -3.96 2.81
CA PRO A 38 17.99 -3.51 1.79
C PRO A 38 18.03 -4.43 0.57
N SER A 39 16.90 -4.53 -0.12
CA SER A 39 16.75 -5.20 -1.40
C SER A 39 15.84 -4.38 -2.30
N ILE A 40 16.35 -4.06 -3.49
CA ILE A 40 15.60 -3.37 -4.54
C ILE A 40 14.85 -4.44 -5.36
N TYR A 41 13.57 -4.21 -5.63
CA TYR A 41 12.76 -5.09 -6.46
C TYR A 41 11.69 -4.31 -7.23
N ASN A 42 11.07 -4.95 -8.23
CA ASN A 42 9.93 -4.39 -8.93
C ASN A 42 8.61 -4.91 -8.31
N PRO A 43 7.77 -4.05 -7.71
CA PRO A 43 6.47 -4.45 -7.16
C PRO A 43 5.53 -5.10 -8.18
N MET A 44 5.67 -4.75 -9.46
CA MET A 44 4.86 -5.33 -10.53
C MET A 44 5.14 -6.82 -10.77
N ASP A 45 6.26 -7.35 -10.31
CA ASP A 45 6.55 -8.78 -10.45
C ASP A 45 5.61 -9.64 -9.59
N ASN A 46 5.03 -9.06 -8.52
CA ASN A 46 4.18 -9.77 -7.56
C ASN A 46 2.93 -8.98 -7.13
N TYR A 47 2.44 -8.04 -7.95
CA TYR A 47 1.39 -7.10 -7.54
C TYR A 47 0.12 -7.78 -7.01
N GLU A 48 -0.27 -8.92 -7.60
CA GLU A 48 -1.46 -9.67 -7.16
C GLU A 48 -1.34 -10.09 -5.70
N GLN A 49 -0.20 -10.67 -5.32
CA GLN A 49 0.01 -11.13 -3.95
C GLN A 49 0.12 -9.94 -2.98
N ILE A 50 0.73 -8.83 -3.39
CA ILE A 50 0.80 -7.61 -2.56
C ILE A 50 -0.61 -7.11 -2.25
N VAL A 51 -1.49 -7.02 -3.25
CA VAL A 51 -2.88 -6.59 -3.08
C VAL A 51 -3.67 -7.58 -2.22
N LEU A 52 -3.52 -8.89 -2.45
CA LEU A 52 -4.20 -9.92 -1.65
C LEU A 52 -3.78 -9.90 -0.18
N ASP A 53 -2.49 -9.68 0.09
CA ASP A 53 -1.97 -9.54 1.45
C ASP A 53 -2.49 -8.26 2.12
N ALA A 54 -2.54 -7.15 1.37
CA ALA A 54 -3.10 -5.88 1.86
C ALA A 54 -4.58 -6.01 2.26
N ILE A 55 -5.41 -6.63 1.41
CA ILE A 55 -6.83 -6.92 1.71
C ILE A 55 -6.93 -7.84 2.92
N THR A 56 -6.08 -8.85 3.01
CA THR A 56 -6.10 -9.81 4.14
C THR A 56 -5.81 -9.11 5.47
N ILE A 57 -4.80 -8.23 5.51
CA ILE A 57 -4.48 -7.41 6.69
C ILE A 57 -5.64 -6.48 7.03
N GLY A 58 -6.20 -5.79 6.04
CA GLY A 58 -7.33 -4.89 6.24
C GLY A 58 -8.55 -5.57 6.83
N ARG A 59 -8.86 -6.79 6.37
CA ARG A 59 -9.93 -7.61 6.92
C ARG A 59 -9.66 -8.02 8.37
N MET A 60 -8.41 -8.26 8.76
CA MET A 60 -8.08 -8.48 10.18
C MET A 60 -8.40 -7.24 11.02
N GLY A 61 -8.12 -6.04 10.50
CA GLY A 61 -8.50 -4.76 11.11
C GLY A 61 -10.01 -4.59 11.24
N ALA A 62 -10.76 -4.77 10.15
CA ALA A 62 -12.22 -4.68 10.13
C ALA A 62 -12.91 -5.69 11.07
N GLN A 63 -12.34 -6.89 11.20
CA GLN A 63 -12.80 -7.93 12.13
C GLN A 63 -12.38 -7.70 13.59
N LYS A 64 -11.72 -6.56 13.89
CA LYS A 64 -11.22 -6.21 15.22
C LYS A 64 -10.36 -7.32 15.84
N LYS A 65 -9.51 -7.96 15.02
CA LYS A 65 -8.49 -8.89 15.56
C LYS A 65 -7.55 -8.11 16.49
N SER A 66 -6.89 -8.82 17.41
CA SER A 66 -5.96 -8.18 18.34
C SER A 66 -4.82 -7.46 17.60
N ASP A 67 -4.40 -6.31 18.13
CA ASP A 67 -3.32 -5.52 17.53
C ASP A 67 -2.03 -6.32 17.36
N TYR A 68 -1.71 -7.22 18.31
CA TYR A 68 -0.58 -8.16 18.17
C TYR A 68 -0.63 -8.96 16.86
N LYS A 69 -1.81 -9.46 16.45
CA LYS A 69 -1.94 -10.23 15.21
C LYS A 69 -1.80 -9.34 13.99
N ILE A 70 -2.38 -8.13 14.03
CA ILE A 70 -2.33 -7.16 12.93
C ILE A 70 -0.90 -6.66 12.74
N GLN A 71 -0.23 -6.24 13.82
CA GLN A 71 1.18 -5.84 13.83
C GLN A 71 2.10 -6.93 13.27
N LYS A 72 1.87 -8.19 13.65
CA LYS A 72 2.64 -9.32 13.10
C LYS A 72 2.43 -9.46 11.59
N ALA A 73 1.21 -9.27 11.10
CA ALA A 73 0.89 -9.33 9.68
C ALA A 73 1.49 -8.14 8.90
N ILE A 74 1.39 -6.93 9.43
CA ILE A 74 2.00 -5.72 8.84
C ILE A 74 3.53 -5.82 8.81
N ARG A 75 4.17 -6.31 9.89
CA ARG A 75 5.62 -6.54 9.91
C ARG A 75 6.03 -7.54 8.82
N LYS A 76 5.29 -8.65 8.67
CA LYS A 76 5.54 -9.63 7.61
C LYS A 76 5.34 -9.02 6.22
N PHE A 77 4.32 -8.19 6.04
CA PHE A 77 4.10 -7.43 4.81
C PHE A 77 5.32 -6.56 4.49
N ALA A 78 5.85 -5.80 5.46
CA ALA A 78 6.99 -4.93 5.25
C ALA A 78 8.28 -5.70 4.91
N VAL A 79 8.52 -6.87 5.53
CA VAL A 79 9.64 -7.75 5.14
C VAL A 79 9.49 -8.22 3.70
N ASN A 80 8.28 -8.57 3.29
CA ASN A 80 8.03 -9.07 1.94
C ASN A 80 8.05 -7.96 0.87
N TYR A 81 7.59 -6.75 1.19
CA TYR A 81 7.27 -5.73 0.19
C TYR A 81 7.76 -4.32 0.51
N GLY A 82 8.30 -4.06 1.70
CA GLY A 82 8.66 -2.70 2.11
C GLY A 82 7.54 -1.95 2.82
N LEU A 83 7.87 -0.76 3.33
CA LEU A 83 6.89 0.19 3.86
C LEU A 83 6.03 0.78 2.75
N LEU A 84 4.90 1.39 3.10
CA LEU A 84 3.90 1.86 2.14
C LEU A 84 4.34 3.11 1.35
N GLY A 85 5.34 3.85 1.83
CA GLY A 85 5.80 5.09 1.22
C GLY A 85 4.85 6.26 1.47
N LEU A 86 4.19 6.29 2.64
CA LEU A 86 3.15 7.27 2.97
C LEU A 86 3.65 8.72 2.88
N MET A 87 4.90 8.99 3.22
CA MET A 87 5.46 10.34 3.14
C MET A 87 5.39 10.95 1.75
N ALA A 88 5.60 10.15 0.70
CA ALA A 88 5.48 10.58 -0.68
C ALA A 88 4.05 10.46 -1.22
N ALA A 89 3.20 9.66 -0.57
CA ALA A 89 1.82 9.39 -1.00
C ALA A 89 0.81 10.44 -0.53
N LEU A 90 0.97 10.97 0.69
CA LEU A 90 0.00 11.89 1.28
C LEU A 90 -0.01 13.30 0.67
N PRO A 91 1.12 13.90 0.26
CA PRO A 91 1.13 15.25 -0.31
C PRO A 91 0.51 15.31 -1.71
N THR A 92 0.14 16.51 -2.15
CA THR A 92 -0.38 16.74 -3.50
C THR A 92 0.65 16.44 -4.60
N THR A 93 1.93 16.31 -4.24
CA THR A 93 3.03 15.96 -5.15
C THR A 93 4.15 15.24 -4.40
N PRO A 94 4.77 14.20 -4.99
CA PRO A 94 5.95 13.53 -4.41
C PRO A 94 7.18 14.45 -4.36
N ASN A 95 7.20 15.53 -5.14
CA ASN A 95 8.26 16.54 -5.17
C ASN A 95 8.04 17.65 -4.13
N PHE A 96 7.31 17.40 -3.04
CA PHE A 96 6.99 18.44 -2.04
C PHE A 96 8.25 19.09 -1.42
N MET A 97 9.40 18.41 -1.48
CA MET A 97 10.69 18.94 -1.03
C MET A 97 11.13 20.16 -1.85
N ASP A 98 10.63 20.33 -3.08
CA ASP A 98 10.94 21.47 -3.95
C ASP A 98 10.04 22.68 -3.70
N TYR A 99 9.10 22.58 -2.75
CA TYR A 99 8.14 23.63 -2.42
C TYR A 99 8.47 24.26 -1.07
N LYS A 100 8.00 25.49 -0.83
CA LYS A 100 8.20 26.19 0.45
C LYS A 100 7.55 25.50 1.65
N ALA A 101 6.48 24.76 1.40
CA ALA A 101 5.70 24.03 2.39
C ALA A 101 5.18 22.74 1.76
N VAL A 102 4.78 21.79 2.59
CA VAL A 102 4.11 20.57 2.16
C VAL A 102 2.63 20.87 2.05
N TYR A 103 2.07 20.73 0.85
CA TYR A 103 0.63 20.89 0.61
C TYR A 103 -0.05 19.53 0.64
N LEU A 104 -1.14 19.46 1.41
CA LEU A 104 -1.83 18.21 1.72
C LEU A 104 -3.28 18.30 1.21
N PRO A 105 -3.75 17.33 0.41
CA PRO A 105 -5.17 17.21 0.15
C PRO A 105 -5.88 16.81 1.46
N LYS A 106 -7.18 17.09 1.53
CA LYS A 106 -7.99 16.62 2.66
C LYS A 106 -7.90 15.11 2.78
N ASN A 107 -7.40 14.63 3.91
CA ASN A 107 -7.26 13.22 4.23
C ASN A 107 -7.54 13.01 5.72
N HIS A 108 -7.76 11.76 6.15
CA HIS A 108 -8.11 11.47 7.54
C HIS A 108 -6.92 11.37 8.50
N PHE A 109 -5.67 11.43 8.01
CA PHE A 109 -4.46 11.35 8.83
C PHE A 109 -4.00 12.73 9.29
N ILE A 110 -3.97 13.69 8.37
CA ILE A 110 -3.51 15.06 8.59
C ILE A 110 -4.64 16.00 8.15
N ARG A 111 -5.08 16.85 9.08
CA ARG A 111 -6.22 17.75 8.85
C ARG A 111 -5.79 19.08 8.25
N GLU A 112 -4.55 19.47 8.50
CA GLU A 112 -3.92 20.66 7.97
C GLU A 112 -3.74 20.54 6.46
N GLU A 113 -4.13 21.58 5.71
CA GLU A 113 -3.98 21.62 4.24
C GLU A 113 -2.57 22.05 3.80
N ALA A 114 -1.76 22.56 4.74
CA ALA A 114 -0.36 22.87 4.54
C ALA A 114 0.44 22.72 5.85
N MET A 115 1.70 22.32 5.75
CA MET A 115 2.61 22.12 6.87
C MET A 115 4.05 22.52 6.50
N SER A 116 4.87 22.91 7.49
CA SER A 116 6.30 23.12 7.23
C SER A 116 6.97 21.80 6.80
N THR A 117 8.04 21.87 6.00
CA THR A 117 8.77 20.67 5.60
C THR A 117 9.36 19.94 6.81
N GLU A 118 9.86 20.65 7.82
CA GLU A 118 10.41 20.03 9.03
C GLU A 118 9.33 19.29 9.82
N ASP A 119 8.20 19.93 10.10
CA ASP A 119 7.11 19.31 10.85
C ASP A 119 6.57 18.07 10.13
N TYR A 120 6.48 18.14 8.80
CA TYR A 120 6.02 17.01 7.99
C TYR A 120 7.02 15.84 8.02
N LEU A 121 8.33 16.11 7.91
CA LEU A 121 9.36 15.07 8.02
C LEU A 121 9.35 14.42 9.42
N ASN A 122 9.10 15.19 10.49
CA ASN A 122 9.01 14.65 11.86
C ASN A 122 7.90 13.59 12.02
N LEU A 123 6.89 13.57 11.15
CA LEU A 123 5.85 12.53 11.15
C LEU A 123 6.37 11.15 10.72
N PHE A 124 7.50 11.10 10.00
CA PHE A 124 8.08 9.88 9.44
C PHE A 124 9.49 9.56 9.96
N PHE A 125 10.16 10.56 10.53
CA PHE A 125 11.49 10.46 11.14
C PHE A 125 11.46 10.79 12.65
N PRO A 126 10.68 10.04 13.46
CA PRO A 126 10.44 10.38 14.87
C PRO A 126 11.61 10.03 15.81
N PHE A 127 12.57 9.22 15.36
CA PHE A 127 13.68 8.74 16.19
C PHE A 127 15.02 9.38 15.84
N GLU A 128 15.23 9.68 14.57
CA GLU A 128 16.47 10.25 14.04
C GLU A 128 16.11 11.20 12.91
N LYS A 129 16.47 12.48 13.07
CA LYS A 129 16.14 13.51 12.08
C LYS A 129 17.07 13.39 10.88
N PRO A 130 16.55 13.45 9.64
CA PRO A 130 17.39 13.44 8.47
C PRO A 130 18.20 14.74 8.37
N ASP A 131 19.44 14.66 7.90
CA ASP A 131 20.29 15.83 7.65
C ASP A 131 19.83 16.55 6.37
N VAL A 132 18.78 17.36 6.51
CA VAL A 132 18.16 18.14 5.43
C VAL A 132 18.50 19.61 5.59
N VAL A 133 19.08 20.19 4.54
CA VAL A 133 19.29 21.63 4.42
C VAL A 133 18.35 22.17 3.35
N LYS A 134 17.51 23.14 3.73
CA LYS A 134 16.53 23.76 2.84
C LYS A 134 16.74 25.26 2.73
N HIS A 135 16.97 25.72 1.50
CA HIS A 135 17.08 27.13 1.13
C HIS A 135 15.97 27.51 0.15
N GLY A 136 14.83 27.94 0.69
CA GLY A 136 13.63 28.27 -0.10
C GLY A 136 13.04 27.01 -0.73
N THR A 137 13.19 26.87 -2.04
CA THR A 137 12.76 25.69 -2.83
C THR A 137 13.87 24.67 -3.06
N ASN A 138 15.12 25.03 -2.77
CA ASN A 138 16.25 24.12 -2.96
C ASN A 138 16.45 23.31 -1.69
N SER A 139 16.30 21.99 -1.79
CA SER A 139 16.53 21.05 -0.69
C SER A 139 17.72 20.15 -1.00
N MET A 140 18.59 19.98 -0.01
CA MET A 140 19.69 19.02 -0.02
C MET A 140 19.51 18.09 1.17
N TRP A 141 19.85 16.82 0.98
CA TRP A 141 19.82 15.82 2.03
C TRP A 141 21.08 14.95 1.93
N SER A 142 21.68 14.65 3.07
CA SER A 142 22.91 13.88 3.16
C SER A 142 22.72 12.60 3.96
N VAL A 143 23.39 11.53 3.53
CA VAL A 143 23.51 10.27 4.27
C VAL A 143 24.94 10.14 4.76
N HIS A 144 25.11 9.95 6.05
CA HIS A 144 26.42 9.79 6.69
C HIS A 144 26.53 8.40 7.32
N ASP A 145 27.76 7.94 7.49
CA ASP A 145 28.16 6.80 8.34
C ASP A 145 27.60 5.40 8.01
N ASP A 146 26.59 5.24 7.13
CA ASP A 146 26.13 3.96 6.59
C ASP A 146 26.40 3.85 5.08
N ARG A 147 27.48 3.16 4.72
CA ARG A 147 27.87 2.93 3.31
C ARG A 147 26.80 2.22 2.50
N THR A 148 26.00 1.35 3.12
CA THR A 148 24.91 0.64 2.44
C THR A 148 23.80 1.62 2.09
N MET A 149 23.43 2.49 3.02
CA MET A 149 22.40 3.52 2.79
C MET A 149 22.87 4.59 1.81
N MET A 150 24.15 4.99 1.87
CA MET A 150 24.75 5.88 0.87
C MET A 150 24.67 5.28 -0.54
N ALA A 151 25.06 4.01 -0.70
CA ALA A 151 24.99 3.33 -2.00
C ALA A 151 23.55 3.20 -2.50
N LEU A 152 22.61 2.91 -1.60
CA LEU A 152 21.18 2.87 -1.92
C LEU A 152 20.67 4.24 -2.38
N ALA A 153 21.03 5.31 -1.66
CA ALA A 153 20.64 6.67 -2.00
C ALA A 153 21.18 7.11 -3.37
N MET A 154 22.43 6.75 -3.69
CA MET A 154 23.02 6.99 -5.01
C MET A 154 22.30 6.22 -6.12
N THR A 155 21.86 4.98 -5.84
CA THR A 155 21.12 4.15 -6.80
C THR A 155 19.74 4.74 -7.11
N MET A 156 19.16 5.48 -6.17
CA MET A 156 17.82 6.08 -6.28
C MET A 156 17.84 7.58 -6.59
N VAL A 157 18.96 8.12 -7.10
CA VAL A 157 19.13 9.56 -7.33
C VAL A 157 18.14 10.15 -8.35
N ASP A 158 17.66 9.34 -9.29
CA ASP A 158 16.68 9.75 -10.29
C ASP A 158 15.23 9.81 -9.75
N GLN A 159 15.00 9.33 -8.53
CA GLN A 159 13.70 9.41 -7.86
C GLN A 159 13.54 10.76 -7.15
N PRO A 160 12.30 11.23 -6.93
CA PRO A 160 12.05 12.38 -6.06
C PRO A 160 12.74 12.25 -4.70
N LEU A 161 13.25 13.37 -4.17
CA LEU A 161 14.04 13.38 -2.93
C LEU A 161 13.33 12.66 -1.78
N ALA A 162 12.03 12.92 -1.59
CA ALA A 162 11.22 12.29 -0.55
C ALA A 162 11.09 10.77 -0.73
N VAL A 163 11.02 10.28 -1.97
CA VAL A 163 10.94 8.84 -2.26
C VAL A 163 12.26 8.18 -1.86
N ASN A 164 13.38 8.78 -2.25
CA ASN A 164 14.71 8.29 -1.88
C ASN A 164 14.91 8.29 -0.34
N MET A 165 14.49 9.36 0.33
CA MET A 165 14.48 9.45 1.79
C MET A 165 13.62 8.36 2.46
N SER A 166 12.53 7.93 1.81
CA SER A 166 11.67 6.86 2.35
C SER A 166 12.32 5.47 2.33
N PHE A 167 13.44 5.31 1.63
CA PHE A 167 14.20 4.07 1.55
C PHE A 167 15.32 3.95 2.59
N GLN A 168 15.40 4.89 3.53
CA GLN A 168 16.46 4.95 4.54
C GLN A 168 16.03 4.27 5.84
N ARG A 169 16.99 3.92 6.71
CA ARG A 169 16.71 3.16 7.94
C ARG A 169 15.93 3.95 8.98
N GLU A 170 16.07 5.26 8.95
CA GLU A 170 15.47 6.21 9.88
C GLU A 170 14.00 6.44 9.53
N TYR A 171 13.62 6.18 8.27
CA TYR A 171 12.24 6.27 7.81
C TYR A 171 11.36 5.24 8.51
N SER A 172 10.19 5.70 8.96
CA SER A 172 9.26 4.89 9.71
C SER A 172 7.81 5.30 9.45
N GLU A 173 6.89 4.35 9.59
CA GLU A 173 5.46 4.60 9.38
C GLU A 173 4.65 4.21 10.61
N ARG A 174 3.71 5.07 11.00
CA ARG A 174 2.88 4.87 12.19
C ARG A 174 1.97 3.65 12.05
N TYR A 175 1.82 2.88 13.12
CA TYR A 175 0.98 1.69 13.16
C TYR A 175 -0.49 1.99 12.85
N ASP A 176 -1.05 3.03 13.46
CA ASP A 176 -2.44 3.42 13.26
C ASP A 176 -2.71 3.81 11.80
N TRP A 177 -1.78 4.51 11.16
CA TRP A 177 -1.89 4.90 9.75
C TRP A 177 -1.77 3.71 8.81
N LEU A 178 -0.78 2.84 9.04
CA LEU A 178 -0.63 1.58 8.30
C LEU A 178 -1.90 0.73 8.39
N LYS A 179 -2.43 0.56 9.61
CA LYS A 179 -3.64 -0.22 9.86
C LYS A 179 -4.84 0.36 9.13
N GLU A 180 -5.05 1.67 9.18
CA GLU A 180 -6.17 2.33 8.52
C GLU A 180 -6.09 2.19 6.99
N GLN A 181 -4.91 2.37 6.39
CA GLN A 181 -4.70 2.16 4.95
C GLN A 181 -5.12 0.77 4.49
N PHE A 182 -4.74 -0.27 5.24
CA PHE A 182 -5.17 -1.62 4.93
C PHE A 182 -6.69 -1.80 5.12
N ILE A 183 -7.26 -1.22 6.17
CA ILE A 183 -8.70 -1.26 6.43
C ILE A 183 -9.49 -0.62 5.28
N ASP A 184 -9.05 0.53 4.76
CA ASP A 184 -9.72 1.21 3.64
C ASP A 184 -9.76 0.36 2.37
N ILE A 185 -8.64 -0.31 2.05
CA ILE A 185 -8.57 -1.23 0.91
C ILE A 185 -9.55 -2.39 1.11
N ALA A 186 -9.55 -3.00 2.30
CA ALA A 186 -10.47 -4.08 2.62
C ALA A 186 -11.93 -3.64 2.66
N PHE A 187 -12.22 -2.43 3.14
CA PHE A 187 -13.56 -1.85 3.14
C PHE A 187 -14.09 -1.71 1.71
N THR A 188 -13.28 -1.15 0.81
CA THR A 188 -13.64 -1.00 -0.60
C THR A 188 -13.91 -2.35 -1.26
N TYR A 189 -13.03 -3.33 -1.01
CA TYR A 189 -13.20 -4.69 -1.51
C TYR A 189 -14.48 -5.36 -0.99
N LEU A 190 -14.69 -5.35 0.33
CA LEU A 190 -15.85 -5.98 0.97
C LEU A 190 -17.16 -5.32 0.56
N THR A 191 -17.16 -3.99 0.42
CA THR A 191 -18.35 -3.24 -0.01
C THR A 191 -18.74 -3.64 -1.43
N SER A 192 -17.77 -3.75 -2.35
CA SER A 192 -18.01 -4.23 -3.72
C SER A 192 -18.58 -5.66 -3.72
N VAL A 193 -17.94 -6.56 -2.97
CA VAL A 193 -18.38 -7.95 -2.85
C VAL A 193 -19.80 -8.05 -2.30
N LEU A 194 -20.11 -7.36 -1.20
CA LEU A 194 -21.44 -7.39 -0.59
C LEU A 194 -22.51 -6.82 -1.52
N TYR A 195 -22.19 -5.72 -2.21
CA TYR A 195 -23.10 -5.07 -3.14
C TYR A 195 -23.55 -6.02 -4.25
N TYR A 196 -22.61 -6.75 -4.87
CA TYR A 196 -22.92 -7.68 -5.96
C TYR A 196 -23.43 -9.04 -5.49
N ALA A 197 -22.88 -9.59 -4.39
CA ALA A 197 -23.27 -10.92 -3.91
C ALA A 197 -24.70 -10.97 -3.35
N ASP A 198 -25.14 -9.90 -2.69
CA ASP A 198 -26.47 -9.80 -2.10
C ASP A 198 -27.33 -8.74 -2.80
N TYR A 199 -27.02 -8.38 -4.05
CA TYR A 199 -27.69 -7.30 -4.79
C TYR A 199 -29.21 -7.39 -4.66
N ASP A 200 -29.80 -8.54 -5.02
CA ASP A 200 -31.25 -8.76 -5.00
C ASP A 200 -31.87 -8.72 -3.60
N ARG A 201 -31.07 -8.90 -2.55
CA ARG A 201 -31.50 -8.90 -1.14
C ARG A 201 -31.34 -7.54 -0.47
N LEU A 202 -30.52 -6.64 -1.03
CA LEU A 202 -30.29 -5.31 -0.49
C LEU A 202 -31.46 -4.37 -0.87
N PRO A 203 -32.10 -3.69 0.10
CA PRO A 203 -33.04 -2.61 -0.19
C PRO A 203 -32.39 -1.48 -1.03
N PRO A 204 -33.16 -0.75 -1.86
CA PRO A 204 -32.62 0.31 -2.72
C PRO A 204 -31.80 1.37 -1.98
N GLU A 205 -32.24 1.79 -0.79
CA GLU A 205 -31.52 2.75 0.05
C GLU A 205 -30.14 2.22 0.47
N GLN A 206 -30.05 0.96 0.89
CA GLN A 206 -28.77 0.34 1.25
C GLN A 206 -27.85 0.24 0.02
N ARG A 207 -28.37 -0.10 -1.16
CA ARG A 207 -27.59 -0.09 -2.40
C ARG A 207 -27.01 1.29 -2.68
N GLN A 208 -27.82 2.34 -2.55
CA GLN A 208 -27.38 3.72 -2.73
C GLN A 208 -26.30 4.11 -1.71
N MET A 209 -26.45 3.71 -0.44
CA MET A 209 -25.44 3.96 0.59
C MET A 209 -24.11 3.28 0.26
N LEU A 210 -24.12 2.02 -0.20
CA LEU A 210 -22.91 1.31 -0.60
C LEU A 210 -22.26 1.94 -1.84
N GLN A 211 -23.06 2.39 -2.82
CA GLN A 211 -22.56 3.13 -3.99
C GLN A 211 -21.88 4.45 -3.58
N GLN A 212 -22.51 5.23 -2.72
CA GLN A 212 -21.94 6.48 -2.20
C GLN A 212 -20.68 6.23 -1.38
N GLY A 213 -20.67 5.16 -0.57
CA GLY A 213 -19.51 4.73 0.21
C GLY A 213 -18.32 4.35 -0.67
N ILE A 214 -18.54 3.59 -1.75
CA ILE A 214 -17.48 3.26 -2.72
C ILE A 214 -17.03 4.49 -3.51
N ALA A 215 -17.94 5.39 -3.88
CA ALA A 215 -17.58 6.61 -4.60
C ALA A 215 -16.65 7.53 -3.80
N ALA A 216 -16.62 7.40 -2.47
CA ALA A 216 -15.66 8.07 -1.60
C ALA A 216 -14.24 7.47 -1.66
N PHE A 217 -14.05 6.30 -2.29
CA PHE A 217 -12.74 5.78 -2.66
C PHE A 217 -12.12 6.67 -3.76
N GLY A 218 -11.48 7.75 -3.33
CA GLY A 218 -10.70 8.63 -4.19
C GLY A 218 -9.25 8.18 -4.24
N GLY A 219 -8.86 7.48 -5.31
CA GLY A 219 -7.46 7.21 -5.59
C GLY A 219 -6.74 8.48 -6.06
N ILE A 220 -5.49 8.68 -5.63
CA ILE A 220 -4.62 9.70 -6.22
C ILE A 220 -4.21 9.20 -7.61
N ALA A 221 -4.32 10.07 -8.62
CA ALA A 221 -3.94 9.72 -9.99
C ALA A 221 -2.45 9.33 -10.04
N PRO A 222 -2.11 8.18 -10.63
CA PRO A 222 -0.71 7.78 -10.76
C PRO A 222 0.04 8.79 -11.62
N THR A 223 1.27 9.09 -11.23
CA THR A 223 2.18 9.91 -12.04
C THR A 223 2.70 9.09 -13.21
N TYR A 224 2.83 9.73 -14.37
CA TYR A 224 3.39 9.13 -15.57
C TYR A 224 4.18 10.17 -16.35
N ARG A 225 5.08 9.69 -17.21
CA ARG A 225 5.79 10.51 -18.19
C ARG A 225 5.78 9.84 -19.56
N ILE A 226 6.03 10.63 -20.58
CA ILE A 226 6.23 10.13 -21.94
C ILE A 226 7.73 10.02 -22.18
N ALA A 227 8.19 8.80 -22.49
CA ALA A 227 9.56 8.56 -22.94
C ALA A 227 9.60 8.35 -24.45
N LEU A 228 10.59 8.95 -25.11
CA LEU A 228 10.89 8.69 -26.52
C LEU A 228 11.76 7.42 -26.60
N ARG A 229 11.12 6.29 -26.91
CA ARG A 229 11.79 5.03 -27.27
C ARG A 229 11.61 4.78 -28.77
N GLU A 230 11.41 3.54 -29.20
CA GLU A 230 11.02 3.23 -30.60
C GLU A 230 9.75 3.98 -31.04
N LYS A 231 8.84 4.25 -30.09
CA LYS A 231 7.68 5.14 -30.24
C LYS A 231 7.42 5.88 -28.93
N PRO A 232 6.64 6.99 -28.93
CA PRO A 232 6.18 7.62 -27.69
C PRO A 232 5.52 6.57 -26.79
N THR A 233 6.08 6.40 -25.59
CA THR A 233 5.68 5.34 -24.67
C THR A 233 5.40 5.94 -23.29
N ILE A 234 4.26 5.57 -22.71
CA ILE A 234 3.92 5.93 -21.33
C ILE A 234 4.80 5.11 -20.39
N VAL A 235 5.48 5.79 -19.48
CA VAL A 235 6.19 5.19 -18.36
C VAL A 235 5.43 5.57 -17.10
N TRP A 236 5.01 4.57 -16.33
CA TRP A 236 4.34 4.80 -15.06
C TRP A 236 5.36 5.00 -13.95
N ASP A 237 5.29 6.14 -13.28
CA ASP A 237 6.20 6.50 -12.19
C ASP A 237 5.38 6.49 -10.89
N PHE A 238 5.51 5.42 -10.10
CA PHE A 238 4.93 5.33 -8.77
C PHE A 238 5.93 5.75 -7.71
N HIS A 239 5.50 6.66 -6.84
CA HIS A 239 6.34 7.24 -5.79
C HIS A 239 6.01 6.70 -4.39
N SER A 240 5.08 5.75 -4.29
CA SER A 240 4.78 5.01 -3.07
C SER A 240 4.22 3.64 -3.38
N LEU A 241 4.46 2.67 -2.48
CA LEU A 241 3.90 1.34 -2.60
C LEU A 241 2.38 1.35 -2.43
N ILE A 242 1.83 2.22 -1.57
CA ILE A 242 0.38 2.32 -1.40
C ILE A 242 -0.33 2.73 -2.69
N LEU A 243 0.25 3.63 -3.49
CA LEU A 243 -0.33 4.01 -4.78
C LEU A 243 -0.32 2.85 -5.77
N ILE A 244 0.74 2.04 -5.77
CA ILE A 244 0.80 0.80 -6.57
C ILE A 244 -0.30 -0.16 -6.11
N ILE A 245 -0.46 -0.36 -4.80
CA ILE A 245 -1.50 -1.24 -4.25
C ILE A 245 -2.89 -0.76 -4.66
N GLN A 246 -3.19 0.53 -4.49
CA GLN A 246 -4.50 1.11 -4.80
C GLN A 246 -4.85 0.98 -6.28
N ILE A 247 -3.91 1.28 -7.19
CA ILE A 247 -4.17 1.19 -8.63
C ILE A 247 -4.33 -0.28 -9.07
N MET A 248 -3.47 -1.18 -8.57
CA MET A 248 -3.52 -2.60 -8.93
C MET A 248 -4.77 -3.25 -8.37
N PHE A 249 -5.13 -2.90 -7.13
CA PHE A 249 -6.40 -3.27 -6.53
C PHE A 249 -7.58 -2.82 -7.38
N SER A 250 -7.59 -1.57 -7.86
CA SER A 250 -8.65 -1.06 -8.71
C SER A 250 -8.80 -1.90 -9.97
N PHE A 251 -7.70 -2.19 -10.67
CA PHE A 251 -7.73 -3.06 -11.86
C PHE A 251 -8.15 -4.49 -11.56
N MET A 252 -7.71 -5.08 -10.45
CA MET A 252 -8.11 -6.42 -10.04
C MET A 252 -9.59 -6.49 -9.62
N LEU A 253 -10.13 -5.41 -9.06
CA LEU A 253 -11.52 -5.30 -8.65
C LEU A 253 -12.47 -5.11 -9.83
N THR A 254 -12.02 -4.39 -10.86
CA THR A 254 -12.81 -4.09 -12.06
C THR A 254 -12.44 -4.98 -13.26
N ASP A 255 -11.79 -6.13 -13.04
CA ASP A 255 -11.50 -7.08 -14.10
C ASP A 255 -12.79 -7.83 -14.50
N ASP A 256 -13.11 -7.85 -15.79
CA ASP A 256 -14.38 -8.41 -16.27
C ASP A 256 -14.35 -9.95 -16.40
N GLU A 257 -13.15 -10.56 -16.49
CA GLU A 257 -13.01 -12.00 -16.73
C GLU A 257 -12.78 -12.76 -15.42
N THR A 258 -11.86 -12.27 -14.61
CA THR A 258 -11.35 -12.90 -13.38
C THR A 258 -11.16 -11.88 -12.26
N PRO A 259 -12.23 -11.17 -11.83
CA PRO A 259 -12.12 -10.21 -10.74
C PRO A 259 -11.68 -10.90 -9.45
N ILE A 260 -10.91 -10.18 -8.64
CA ILE A 260 -10.56 -10.63 -7.29
C ILE A 260 -11.84 -11.02 -6.52
N THR A 261 -11.82 -12.22 -5.92
CA THR A 261 -12.97 -12.77 -5.19
C THR A 261 -12.51 -13.50 -3.93
N TYR A 262 -13.43 -14.08 -3.17
CA TYR A 262 -13.12 -14.84 -1.95
C TYR A 262 -13.42 -16.31 -2.12
N CYS A 263 -12.55 -17.14 -1.54
CA CYS A 263 -12.77 -18.58 -1.53
C CYS A 263 -13.99 -18.93 -0.67
N LYS A 264 -14.94 -19.68 -1.21
CA LYS A 264 -16.17 -20.09 -0.52
C LYS A 264 -15.92 -21.00 0.71
N ASN A 265 -14.74 -21.62 0.80
CA ASN A 265 -14.38 -22.48 1.93
C ASN A 265 -13.64 -21.74 3.06
N CYS A 266 -12.54 -21.05 2.74
CA CYS A 266 -11.67 -20.43 3.74
C CYS A 266 -11.84 -18.91 3.86
N LEU A 267 -12.65 -18.31 2.98
CA LEU A 267 -12.89 -16.87 2.90
C LEU A 267 -11.64 -16.04 2.61
N THR A 268 -10.53 -16.63 2.19
CA THR A 268 -9.32 -15.90 1.75
C THR A 268 -9.57 -15.26 0.38
N PRO A 269 -9.17 -13.99 0.16
CA PRO A 269 -9.24 -13.38 -1.16
C PRO A 269 -8.27 -14.10 -2.12
N PHE A 270 -8.63 -14.23 -3.38
CA PHE A 270 -7.78 -14.79 -4.44
C PHE A 270 -8.19 -14.26 -5.81
N VAL A 271 -7.28 -14.37 -6.79
CA VAL A 271 -7.57 -14.09 -8.20
C VAL A 271 -7.94 -15.41 -8.88
N PRO A 272 -9.16 -15.55 -9.43
CA PRO A 272 -9.56 -16.69 -10.25
C PRO A 272 -8.59 -16.93 -11.41
N GLN A 273 -8.26 -18.18 -11.71
CA GLN A 273 -7.51 -18.52 -12.92
C GLN A 273 -8.43 -18.68 -14.15
N LYS A 274 -9.72 -18.90 -13.90
CA LYS A 274 -10.77 -19.04 -14.91
C LYS A 274 -12.04 -18.34 -14.45
N PRO A 275 -12.86 -17.83 -15.39
CA PRO A 275 -14.16 -17.27 -15.05
C PRO A 275 -15.01 -18.24 -14.23
N GLY A 276 -15.60 -17.75 -13.13
CA GLY A 276 -16.50 -18.52 -12.27
C GLY A 276 -15.83 -19.42 -11.23
N GLU A 277 -14.49 -19.42 -11.10
CA GLU A 277 -13.85 -20.12 -9.98
C GLU A 277 -14.20 -19.50 -8.62
N ILE A 278 -14.65 -20.33 -7.69
CA ILE A 278 -15.12 -19.93 -6.35
C ILE A 278 -14.28 -20.50 -5.20
N PHE A 279 -13.22 -21.26 -5.53
CA PHE A 279 -12.29 -21.85 -4.56
C PHE A 279 -10.86 -21.48 -4.92
N CYS A 280 -10.07 -21.03 -3.94
CA CYS A 280 -8.67 -20.64 -4.16
C CYS A 280 -7.72 -21.82 -4.40
N SER A 281 -8.18 -23.07 -4.22
CA SER A 281 -7.41 -24.27 -4.49
C SER A 281 -8.30 -25.52 -4.56
N PRO A 282 -7.86 -26.58 -5.26
CA PRO A 282 -8.57 -27.87 -5.28
C PRO A 282 -8.82 -28.42 -3.87
N LYS A 283 -7.84 -28.26 -2.97
CA LYS A 283 -7.99 -28.65 -1.56
C LYS A 283 -9.14 -27.92 -0.86
N CYS A 284 -9.34 -26.63 -1.14
CA CYS A 284 -10.46 -25.89 -0.56
C CYS A 284 -11.81 -26.37 -1.10
N GLU A 285 -11.87 -26.76 -2.37
CA GLU A 285 -13.08 -27.32 -2.98
C GLU A 285 -13.45 -28.68 -2.34
N GLU A 286 -12.48 -29.59 -2.19
CA GLU A 286 -12.68 -30.89 -1.54
C GLU A 286 -13.15 -30.75 -0.09
N MET A 287 -12.51 -29.87 0.67
CA MET A 287 -12.91 -29.57 2.06
C MET A 287 -14.32 -28.98 2.15
N TYR A 288 -14.75 -28.21 1.15
CA TYR A 288 -16.09 -27.65 1.13
C TYR A 288 -17.15 -28.71 0.82
N LYS A 289 -16.90 -29.57 -0.17
CA LYS A 289 -17.80 -30.67 -0.56
C LYS A 289 -17.98 -31.68 0.58
N SER A 290 -16.91 -32.06 1.29
CA SER A 290 -16.98 -33.01 2.40
C SER A 290 -17.82 -32.48 3.57
N LYS A 291 -17.67 -31.20 3.94
CA LYS A 291 -18.51 -30.56 4.97
C LYS A 291 -19.99 -30.60 4.61
N LYS A 292 -20.33 -30.34 3.34
CA LYS A 292 -21.71 -30.32 2.84
C LYS A 292 -22.36 -31.70 2.87
N ASN A 293 -21.62 -32.76 2.50
CA ASN A 293 -22.13 -34.12 2.56
C ASN A 293 -22.42 -34.55 4.01
N ASN A 294 -21.52 -34.23 4.95
CA ASN A 294 -21.72 -34.53 6.38
C ASN A 294 -22.86 -33.73 7.04
N THR A 295 -23.35 -32.65 6.41
CA THR A 295 -24.51 -31.89 6.90
C THR A 295 -25.83 -32.37 6.29
N ASN A 296 -25.79 -33.07 5.15
CA ASN A 296 -26.97 -33.66 4.53
C ASN A 296 -27.29 -35.07 5.07
N ASP A 297 -26.32 -35.72 5.73
CA ASP A 297 -26.49 -37.02 6.42
C ASP A 297 -26.94 -36.88 7.89
N LYS A 298 -27.41 -35.69 8.29
CA LYS A 298 -28.01 -35.40 9.61
C LYS A 298 -29.37 -34.73 9.44
#